data_AF-A0A6L6R243-F1
#
_entry.id   AF-A0A6L6R243-F1
#
_cell.length_a   1.000
_cell.length_b   1.000
_cell.length_c   1.000
_cell.angle_alpha   90.00
_cell.angle_beta   90.00
_cell.angle_gamma   90.00
#
_symmetry.space_group_name_H-M   'P 1'
#
loop_
_entity.id
_entity.type
_entity.pdbx_description
1 polymer ?
#
loop_
_entity_poly.entity_id
_entity_poly.type
_entity_poly.pdbx_seq_one_letter_code
_entity_poly.pdbx_strand_id
1 'polypeptide(L)'
;MRALTETAIFDTAFGLPLHSLVVHAAVVLVPLAAIGAVVMAFSPRFSRRFGALVVVVAIVGFGSSFIAKESGEALARRVGLPAEHAQLGDLMPVFALLL
;
A
#
# COMPACT_ATOMS: atom_id res chain seq x y z
N MET A 1 25.21 -15.88 -3.05
CA MET A 1 24.08 -16.28 -3.93
C MET A 1 22.70 -16.03 -3.35
N ARG A 2 22.46 -15.99 -2.02
CA ARG A 2 21.12 -15.72 -1.43
C ARG A 2 20.58 -14.28 -1.63
N ALA A 3 21.45 -13.27 -1.63
CA ALA A 3 21.04 -11.86 -1.72
C ALA A 3 20.48 -11.42 -3.10
N LEU A 4 20.84 -12.13 -4.19
CA LEU A 4 20.34 -11.80 -5.54
C LEU A 4 18.91 -12.29 -5.76
N THR A 5 18.50 -13.35 -5.06
CA THR A 5 17.14 -13.90 -5.13
C THR A 5 16.15 -12.99 -4.41
N GLU A 6 16.51 -12.42 -3.25
CA GLU A 6 15.66 -11.46 -2.55
C GLU A 6 15.34 -10.22 -3.41
N THR A 7 16.35 -9.62 -4.05
CA THR A 7 16.14 -8.45 -4.90
C THR A 7 15.22 -8.75 -6.09
N ALA A 8 15.33 -9.92 -6.71
CA ALA A 8 14.54 -10.29 -7.88
C ALA A 8 13.04 -10.49 -7.57
N ILE A 9 12.72 -11.02 -6.38
CA ILE A 9 11.32 -11.23 -5.95
C ILE A 9 10.64 -9.88 -5.67
N PHE A 10 11.38 -8.89 -5.16
CA PHE A 10 10.87 -7.54 -4.88
C PHE A 10 10.93 -6.55 -6.07
N ASP A 11 11.62 -6.91 -7.16
CA ASP A 11 11.79 -6.04 -8.34
C ASP A 11 10.72 -6.26 -9.42
N THR A 12 10.32 -7.52 -9.69
CA THR A 12 9.45 -7.85 -10.83
C THR A 12 8.50 -9.00 -10.55
N ALA A 13 7.20 -8.80 -10.81
CA ALA A 13 6.21 -9.86 -10.92
C ALA A 13 5.62 -9.85 -12.34
N PHE A 14 5.56 -11.01 -12.98
CA PHE A 14 5.02 -11.16 -14.34
C PHE A 14 5.68 -10.26 -15.42
N GLY A 15 6.94 -9.85 -15.21
CA GLY A 15 7.66 -8.96 -16.13
C GLY A 15 7.35 -7.47 -15.98
N LEU A 16 6.58 -7.09 -14.96
CA LEU A 16 6.25 -5.70 -14.62
C LEU A 16 6.85 -5.33 -13.25
N PRO A 17 7.16 -4.04 -12.99
CA PRO A 17 7.66 -3.59 -11.70
C PRO A 17 6.68 -4.00 -10.60
N LEU A 18 7.15 -4.80 -9.63
CA LEU A 18 6.32 -5.28 -8.52
C LEU A 18 5.67 -4.10 -7.78
N HIS A 19 6.43 -3.01 -7.65
CA HIS A 19 6.01 -1.75 -7.05
C HIS A 19 4.64 -1.27 -7.58
N SER A 20 4.45 -1.24 -8.90
CA SER A 20 3.20 -0.77 -9.50
C SER A 20 2.00 -1.63 -9.09
N LEU A 21 2.17 -2.95 -9.02
CA LEU A 21 1.11 -3.88 -8.64
C LEU A 21 0.72 -3.74 -7.16
N VAL A 22 1.72 -3.61 -6.29
CA VAL A 22 1.52 -3.51 -4.85
C VAL A 22 0.97 -2.13 -4.46
N VAL A 23 1.39 -1.06 -5.15
CA VAL A 23 0.81 0.28 -4.98
C VAL A 23 -0.68 0.27 -5.33
N HIS A 24 -1.09 -0.40 -6.41
CA HIS A 24 -2.51 -0.50 -6.76
C HIS A 24 -3.33 -1.20 -5.66
N ALA A 25 -2.78 -2.26 -5.05
CA ALA A 25 -3.43 -2.90 -3.92
C ALA A 25 -3.58 -1.94 -2.73
N ALA A 26 -2.54 -1.19 -2.37
CA ALA A 26 -2.58 -0.23 -1.27
C ALA A 26 -3.59 0.91 -1.54
N VAL A 27 -3.53 1.53 -2.73
CA VAL A 27 -4.35 2.68 -3.11
C VAL A 27 -5.83 2.32 -3.26
N VAL A 28 -6.18 1.05 -3.51
CA VAL A 28 -7.59 0.61 -3.55
C VAL A 28 -8.08 0.12 -2.19
N LEU A 29 -7.31 -0.71 -1.50
CA LEU A 29 -7.75 -1.35 -0.25
C LEU A 29 -7.87 -0.35 0.90
N VAL A 30 -6.97 0.62 1.01
CA VAL A 30 -7.00 1.61 2.10
C VAL A 30 -8.25 2.50 2.03
N PRO A 31 -8.60 3.13 0.88
CA PRO A 31 -9.86 3.87 0.77
C PRO A 31 -11.10 3.00 0.98
N LEU A 32 -11.08 1.74 0.50
CA LEU A 32 -12.21 0.82 0.68
C LEU A 32 -12.43 0.49 2.17
N ALA A 33 -11.35 0.27 2.92
CA ALA A 33 -11.40 0.08 4.36
C ALA A 33 -11.91 1.32 5.09
N ALA A 34 -11.46 2.52 4.70
CA ALA A 34 -11.91 3.79 5.29
C ALA A 34 -13.42 3.99 5.08
N ILE A 35 -13.92 3.82 3.85
CA ILE A 35 -15.36 3.90 3.56
C ILE A 35 -16.13 2.85 4.37
N GLY A 36 -15.63 1.61 4.42
CA GLY A 36 -16.21 0.56 5.24
C GLY A 36 -16.33 0.96 6.71
N ALA A 37 -15.27 1.52 7.29
CA ALA A 37 -15.25 1.99 8.67
C ALA A 37 -16.24 3.13 8.92
N VAL A 38 -16.35 4.08 8.00
CA VAL A 38 -17.35 5.17 8.07
C VAL A 38 -18.77 4.59 8.07
N VAL A 39 -19.09 3.66 7.16
CA VAL A 39 -20.41 3.01 7.12
C VAL A 39 -20.69 2.22 8.41
N MET A 40 -19.67 1.57 8.99
CA MET A 40 -19.81 0.87 10.27
C MET A 40 -20.16 1.82 11.42
N ALA A 41 -19.64 3.05 11.41
CA ALA A 41 -19.95 4.05 12.43
C ALA A 41 -21.42 4.48 12.43
N PHE A 42 -22.05 4.54 11.24
CA PHE A 42 -23.47 4.93 11.10
C PHE A 42 -24.45 3.75 11.19
N SER A 43 -24.01 2.52 10.92
CA SER A 43 -24.89 1.35 10.85
C SER A 43 -24.37 0.15 11.66
N PRO A 44 -24.90 -0.08 12.87
CA PRO A 44 -24.58 -1.26 13.69
C PRO A 44 -24.91 -2.59 13.01
N ARG A 45 -25.91 -2.59 12.11
CA ARG A 45 -26.32 -3.78 11.35
C ARG A 45 -25.29 -4.14 10.28
N PHE A 46 -24.73 -3.14 9.60
CA PHE A 46 -23.64 -3.35 8.65
C PHE A 46 -22.37 -3.81 9.37
N SER A 47 -22.01 -3.16 10.47
CA SER A 47 -20.86 -3.49 11.30
C SER A 47 -20.83 -4.95 11.74
N ARG A 48 -21.95 -5.48 12.25
CA ARG A 48 -22.03 -6.90 12.66
C ARG A 48 -21.87 -7.90 11.51
N ARG A 49 -22.23 -7.52 10.28
CA ARG A 49 -22.20 -8.43 9.13
C ARG A 49 -20.91 -8.35 8.32
N PHE A 50 -20.36 -7.15 8.14
CA PHE A 50 -19.21 -6.90 7.27
C PHE A 50 -17.97 -6.40 8.02
N GLY A 51 -18.04 -6.21 9.33
CA GLY A 51 -16.93 -5.66 10.12
C GLY A 51 -15.65 -6.47 10.02
N ALA A 52 -15.74 -7.80 10.08
CA ALA A 52 -14.57 -8.67 9.90
C ALA A 52 -13.91 -8.48 8.52
N LEU A 53 -14.71 -8.31 7.46
CA LEU A 53 -14.20 -8.08 6.11
C LEU A 53 -13.52 -6.72 5.99
N VAL A 54 -14.11 -5.66 6.56
CA VAL A 54 -13.50 -4.32 6.61
C VAL A 54 -12.15 -4.35 7.33
N VAL A 55 -12.06 -5.05 8.46
CA VAL A 55 -10.80 -5.21 9.21
C VAL A 55 -9.74 -5.96 8.40
N VAL A 56 -10.10 -7.06 7.73
CA VAL A 56 -9.17 -7.79 6.87
C VAL A 56 -8.66 -6.90 5.74
N VAL A 57 -9.55 -6.18 5.06
CA VAL A 57 -9.17 -5.23 4.01
C VAL A 57 -8.23 -4.15 4.55
N ALA A 58 -8.48 -3.62 5.76
CA ALA A 58 -7.62 -2.64 6.40
C ALA A 58 -6.22 -3.21 6.68
N ILE A 59 -6.12 -4.43 7.21
CA ILE A 59 -4.84 -5.09 7.51
C ILE A 59 -4.06 -5.36 6.22
N VAL A 60 -4.72 -5.87 5.16
CA VAL A 60 -4.07 -6.14 3.88
C VAL A 60 -3.64 -4.85 3.20
N GLY A 61 -4.46 -3.80 3.26
CA GLY A 61 -4.11 -2.46 2.75
C GLY A 61 -2.89 -1.87 3.47
N PHE A 62 -2.83 -2.01 4.79
CA PHE A 62 -1.67 -1.62 5.60
C PHE A 62 -0.41 -2.41 5.23
N GLY A 63 -0.49 -3.74 5.14
CA GLY A 63 0.66 -4.55 4.73
C GLY A 63 1.14 -4.20 3.31
N SER A 64 0.20 -3.94 2.40
CA SER A 64 0.51 -3.55 1.02
C SER A 64 1.24 -2.20 0.95
N SER A 65 0.92 -1.23 1.82
CA SER A 65 1.61 0.07 1.81
C SER A 65 3.08 -0.03 2.21
N PHE A 66 3.42 -0.89 3.18
CA PHE A 66 4.82 -1.17 3.54
C PHE A 66 5.58 -1.83 2.40
N ILE A 67 5.00 -2.86 1.77
CA ILE A 67 5.64 -3.56 0.65
C ILE A 67 5.79 -2.61 -0.55
N ALA A 68 4.82 -1.74 -0.79
CA ALA A 68 4.91 -0.71 -1.83
C ALA A 68 6.08 0.24 -1.57
N LYS A 69 6.27 0.69 -0.32
CA LYS A 69 7.41 1.55 0.05
C LYS A 69 8.75 0.86 -0.23
N GLU A 70 8.96 -0.34 0.33
CA GLU A 70 10.23 -1.07 0.20
C GLU A 70 10.57 -1.41 -1.26
N SER A 71 9.57 -1.81 -2.05
CA SER A 71 9.74 -2.08 -3.49
C SER A 71 10.03 -0.81 -4.31
N GLY A 72 9.48 0.35 -3.90
CA GLY A 72 9.76 1.65 -4.53
C GLY A 72 11.18 2.12 -4.29
N GLU A 73 11.69 1.97 -3.07
CA GLU A 73 13.08 2.27 -2.72
C GLU A 73 14.06 1.35 -3.47
N ALA A 74 13.73 0.06 -3.61
CA ALA A 74 14.52 -0.89 -4.40
C ALA A 74 14.60 -0.47 -5.87
N LEU A 75 13.47 -0.05 -6.45
CA LEU A 75 13.42 0.43 -7.83
C LEU A 75 14.22 1.73 -8.01
N ALA A 76 14.08 2.68 -7.09
CA ALA A 76 14.79 3.97 -7.12
C ALA A 76 16.32 3.81 -7.11
N ARG A 77 16.84 2.79 -6.41
CA ARG A 77 18.28 2.45 -6.43
C ARG A 77 18.77 2.00 -7.82
N ARG A 78 17.87 1.49 -8.68
CA ARG A 78 18.21 1.01 -10.03
C ARG A 78 18.02 2.06 -11.11
N VAL A 79 16.94 2.86 -11.04
CA VAL A 79 16.56 3.80 -12.12
C VAL A 79 16.81 5.28 -11.78
N GLY A 80 17.29 5.57 -10.57
CA GLY A 80 17.43 6.92 -10.05
C GLY A 80 16.12 7.46 -9.45
N LEU A 81 16.23 8.37 -8.48
CA LEU A 81 15.06 9.02 -7.87
C LEU A 81 14.55 10.14 -8.79
N PRO A 82 13.25 10.16 -9.12
CA PRO A 82 12.61 11.38 -9.58
C PRO A 82 12.55 12.34 -8.37
N ALA A 83 13.53 13.24 -8.28
CA ALA A 83 13.79 14.05 -7.08
C ALA A 83 12.56 14.83 -6.58
N GLU A 84 11.74 15.35 -7.50
CA GLU A 84 10.48 16.03 -7.15
C GLU A 84 9.42 15.08 -6.57
N HIS A 85 9.28 13.86 -7.11
CA HIS A 85 8.29 12.88 -6.62
C HIS A 85 8.69 12.28 -5.27
N ALA A 86 9.99 12.10 -5.01
CA ALA A 86 10.47 11.58 -3.73
C ALA A 86 10.16 12.54 -2.57
N GLN A 87 10.39 13.85 -2.77
CA GLN A 87 10.08 14.87 -1.77
C GLN A 87 8.58 14.97 -1.46
N LEU A 88 7.72 14.81 -2.45
CA LEU A 88 6.27 14.74 -2.23
C LEU A 88 5.87 13.46 -1.48
N GLY A 89 6.53 12.35 -1.76
CA GLY A 89 6.37 11.09 -1.04
C GLY A 89 6.69 11.20 0.46
N ASP A 90 7.72 11.96 0.83
CA ASP A 90 8.08 12.20 2.24
C ASP A 90 7.01 12.99 3.01
N LEU A 91 6.19 13.78 2.31
CA LEU A 91 5.07 14.52 2.91
C LEU A 91 3.80 13.67 3.04
N MET A 92 3.68 12.55 2.33
CA MET A 92 2.49 11.70 2.34
C MET A 92 2.07 11.19 3.72
N PRO A 93 2.98 10.77 4.64
CA PRO A 93 2.59 10.37 6.00
C PRO A 93 1.89 11.50 6.78
N VAL A 94 2.30 12.76 6.56
CA VAL A 94 1.69 13.93 7.20
C VAL A 94 0.29 14.16 6.63
N PHE A 95 0.14 14.11 5.31
CA PHE A 95 -1.19 14.24 4.68
C PHE A 95 -2.12 13.09 5.07
N ALA A 96 -1.61 11.86 5.16
CA ALA A 96 -2.37 10.69 5.58
C ALA A 96 -2.78 10.75 7.07
N LEU A 97 -2.00 11.41 7.92
CA LEU A 97 -2.37 11.68 9.32
C LEU A 97 -3.45 12.76 9.45
N LEU A 98 -3.46 13.73 8.53
CA LEU A 98 -4.40 14.87 8.52
C LEU A 98 -5.76 14.55 7.88
N LEU A 99 -5.87 13.45 7.14
CA LEU A 99 -7.09 12.98 6.50
C LEU A 99 -7.91 12.07 7.45
#